data_AF-A0A838BRH8-F1
#
_entry.id   AF-A0A838BRH8-F1
#
_cell.length_a   1.000
_cell.length_b   1.000
_cell.length_c   1.000
_cell.angle_alpha   90.00
_cell.angle_beta   90.00
_cell.angle_gamma   90.00
#
_symmetry.space_group_name_H-M   'P 1'
#
loop_
_entity.id
_entity.type
_entity.pdbx_description
1 polymer ?
#
loop_
_entity_poly.entity_id
_entity_poly.type
_entity_poly.pdbx_seq_one_letter_code
_entity_poly.pdbx_strand_id
1 'polypeptide(L)'
;MKFFRYLWDVLRDTSTPLWVTLLGVGLSAYGAYKITPAINHELEKQKVRTEFVIRNMDSLNGKTQELLAELSIANRKIVEGEKGFGDNVDKATRLTTELQWKAVELSAVLQDDKSRQVLMEFQRTLDEVHTAVQNIKAPDSAFSALQKVRAFIPASLAVTRRIAELSSIRFD
;
A
#
# COMPACT_ATOMS: atom_id res chain seq x y z
N MET A 1 -44.79 -16.31 43.13
CA MET A 1 -44.99 -17.47 42.24
C MET A 1 -46.13 -17.31 41.23
N LYS A 2 -47.28 -16.66 41.55
CA LYS A 2 -48.39 -16.48 40.59
C LYS A 2 -48.04 -15.63 39.35
N PHE A 3 -47.22 -14.59 39.54
CA PHE A 3 -46.75 -13.73 38.44
C PHE A 3 -45.95 -14.50 37.37
N PHE A 4 -45.12 -15.46 37.79
CA PHE A 4 -44.30 -16.25 36.88
C PHE A 4 -45.12 -17.25 36.04
N ARG A 5 -46.18 -17.83 36.63
CA ARG A 5 -47.13 -18.67 35.90
C ARG A 5 -47.96 -17.86 34.90
N TYR A 6 -48.44 -16.69 35.31
CA TYR A 6 -49.21 -15.80 34.43
C TYR A 6 -48.38 -15.33 33.21
N LEU A 7 -47.11 -14.98 33.42
CA LEU A 7 -46.20 -14.60 32.33
C LEU A 7 -45.92 -15.78 31.39
N TRP A 8 -45.81 -16.99 31.93
CA TRP A 8 -45.60 -18.21 31.16
C TRP A 8 -46.81 -18.58 30.30
N ASP A 9 -48.02 -18.43 30.83
CA ASP A 9 -49.25 -18.70 30.10
C ASP A 9 -49.45 -17.68 28.96
N VAL A 10 -49.19 -16.40 29.20
CA VAL A 10 -49.23 -15.32 28.18
C VAL A 10 -48.21 -15.54 27.06
N LEU A 11 -47.04 -16.10 27.36
CA LEU A 11 -46.02 -16.41 26.34
C LEU A 11 -46.42 -17.56 25.41
N ARG A 12 -47.40 -18.41 25.81
CA ARG A 12 -47.73 -19.66 25.12
C ARG A 12 -49.03 -19.62 24.31
N ASP A 13 -49.92 -18.67 24.60
CA ASP A 13 -51.33 -18.71 24.15
C ASP A 13 -51.65 -17.87 22.90
N THR A 14 -50.66 -17.55 22.05
CA THR A 14 -50.88 -16.76 20.82
C THR A 14 -50.27 -17.44 19.59
N SER A 15 -50.98 -17.35 18.45
CA SER A 15 -50.71 -18.01 17.16
C SER A 15 -49.26 -17.85 16.63
N THR A 16 -48.55 -16.82 17.09
CA THR A 16 -47.08 -16.74 17.05
C THR A 16 -46.57 -16.58 18.48
N PRO A 17 -45.92 -17.59 19.07
CA PRO A 17 -45.57 -17.53 20.48
C PRO A 17 -44.58 -16.40 20.74
N LEU A 18 -44.92 -15.49 21.67
CA LEU A 18 -44.09 -14.32 22.01
C LEU A 18 -42.68 -14.71 22.48
N TRP A 19 -42.50 -15.93 23.01
CA TRP A 19 -41.17 -16.47 23.36
C TRP A 19 -40.27 -16.66 22.14
N VAL A 20 -40.82 -16.98 20.96
CA VAL A 20 -40.07 -17.12 19.71
C VAL A 20 -39.56 -15.76 19.27
N THR A 21 -40.39 -14.71 19.38
CA THR A 21 -39.99 -13.33 19.09
C THR A 21 -38.92 -12.85 20.07
N LEU A 22 -39.08 -13.11 21.37
CA LEU A 22 -38.08 -12.78 22.40
C LEU A 22 -36.75 -13.50 22.17
N LEU A 23 -36.77 -14.79 21.82
CA LEU A 23 -35.56 -15.53 21.46
C LEU A 23 -34.96 -15.04 20.15
N GLY A 24 -35.78 -14.73 19.15
CA GLY A 24 -35.35 -14.18 17.87
C GLY A 24 -34.64 -12.84 18.04
N VAL A 25 -35.23 -11.91 18.80
CA VAL A 25 -34.62 -10.62 19.13
C VAL A 25 -33.36 -10.81 19.99
N GLY A 26 -33.39 -11.70 20.98
CA GLY A 26 -32.24 -12.01 21.83
C GLY A 26 -31.06 -12.61 21.06
N LEU A 27 -31.31 -13.57 20.17
CA LEU A 27 -30.30 -14.18 19.30
C LEU A 27 -29.77 -13.19 18.27
N SER A 28 -30.63 -12.33 17.72
CA SER A 28 -30.23 -11.26 16.79
C SER A 28 -29.33 -10.24 17.48
N ALA A 29 -29.68 -9.80 18.69
CA ALA A 29 -28.89 -8.87 19.48
C ALA A 29 -27.56 -9.48 19.93
N TYR A 30 -27.54 -10.75 20.34
CA TYR A 30 -26.32 -11.47 20.70
C TYR A 30 -25.41 -11.70 19.49
N GLY A 31 -26.01 -12.09 18.35
CA GLY A 31 -25.32 -12.22 17.08
C GLY A 31 -24.68 -10.89 16.66
N ALA A 32 -25.44 -9.79 16.66
CA ALA A 32 -24.91 -8.46 16.37
C ALA A 32 -23.81 -8.05 17.36
N TYR A 33 -23.96 -8.32 18.66
CA TYR A 33 -22.96 -7.96 19.67
C TYR A 33 -21.62 -8.72 19.49
N LYS A 34 -21.65 -9.96 18.98
CA LYS A 34 -20.43 -10.76 18.75
C LYS A 34 -19.85 -10.59 17.35
N ILE A 35 -20.71 -10.54 16.33
CA ILE A 35 -20.32 -10.58 14.92
C ILE A 35 -19.94 -9.17 14.44
N THR A 36 -20.72 -8.15 14.81
CA THR A 36 -20.47 -6.77 14.37
C THR A 36 -19.10 -6.24 14.79
N PRO A 37 -18.59 -6.40 16.04
CA PRO A 37 -17.25 -5.91 16.37
C PRO A 37 -16.15 -6.65 15.63
N ALA A 38 -16.29 -7.95 15.38
CA ALA A 38 -15.30 -8.72 14.61
C ALA A 38 -15.26 -8.28 13.14
N ILE A 39 -16.42 -8.07 12.51
CA ILE A 39 -16.52 -7.56 11.13
C ILE A 39 -15.99 -6.12 11.07
N ASN A 40 -16.36 -5.26 12.02
CA ASN A 40 -15.94 -3.86 12.03
C ASN A 40 -14.42 -3.74 12.19
N HIS A 41 -13.81 -4.55 13.06
CA HIS A 41 -12.37 -4.53 13.26
C HIS A 41 -11.60 -5.00 12.01
N GLU A 42 -12.13 -5.99 11.30
CA GLU A 42 -11.51 -6.50 10.08
C GLU A 42 -11.68 -5.51 8.91
N LEU A 43 -12.81 -4.83 8.82
CA LEU A 43 -13.05 -3.74 7.86
C LEU A 43 -12.17 -2.51 8.17
N GLU A 44 -11.99 -2.15 9.44
CA GLU A 44 -11.07 -1.07 9.85
C GLU A 44 -9.63 -1.40 9.50
N LYS A 45 -9.16 -2.63 9.78
CA LYS A 45 -7.83 -3.08 9.36
C LYS A 45 -7.66 -3.05 7.84
N GLN A 46 -8.69 -3.46 7.08
CA GLN A 46 -8.69 -3.37 5.63
C GLN A 46 -8.65 -1.92 5.15
N LYS A 47 -9.46 -1.03 5.71
CA LYS A 47 -9.48 0.39 5.35
C LYS A 47 -8.13 1.07 5.60
N VAL A 48 -7.52 0.81 6.76
CA VAL A 48 -6.19 1.33 7.10
C VAL A 48 -5.13 0.78 6.14
N ARG A 49 -5.19 -0.51 5.80
CA ARG A 49 -4.29 -1.10 4.79
C ARG A 49 -4.49 -0.46 3.43
N THR A 50 -5.73 -0.26 2.98
CA THR A 50 -6.04 0.32 1.68
C THR A 50 -5.65 1.80 1.58
N GLU A 51 -5.90 2.61 2.61
CA GLU A 51 -5.41 4.00 2.64
C GLU A 51 -3.88 4.08 2.67
N PHE A 52 -3.22 3.20 3.42
CA PHE A 52 -1.77 3.07 3.42
C PHE A 52 -1.25 2.66 2.04
N VAL A 53 -1.90 1.69 1.40
CA VAL A 53 -1.62 1.21 0.04
C VAL A 53 -1.71 2.36 -0.98
N ILE A 54 -2.84 3.05 -1.06
CA ILE A 54 -3.08 4.12 -2.04
C ILE A 54 -2.05 5.25 -1.87
N ARG A 55 -1.82 5.70 -0.63
CA ARG A 55 -0.86 6.77 -0.36
C ARG A 55 0.56 6.37 -0.76
N ASN A 56 0.95 5.12 -0.52
CA ASN A 56 2.28 4.65 -0.90
C ASN A 56 2.40 4.39 -2.40
N MET A 57 1.33 3.95 -3.07
CA MET A 57 1.32 3.81 -4.53
C MET A 57 1.52 5.15 -5.24
N ASP A 58 0.73 6.17 -4.89
CA ASP A 58 0.85 7.50 -5.48
C ASP A 58 2.24 8.10 -5.20
N SER A 59 2.75 7.90 -3.98
CA SER A 59 4.07 8.37 -3.59
C SER A 59 5.20 7.67 -4.37
N LEU A 60 5.14 6.34 -4.53
CA LEU A 60 6.12 5.57 -5.29
C LEU A 60 6.14 5.99 -6.77
N ASN A 61 4.96 6.06 -7.38
CA ASN A 61 4.83 6.41 -8.80
C ASN A 61 5.30 7.86 -9.04
N GLY A 62 4.84 8.80 -8.22
CA GLY A 62 5.25 10.21 -8.30
C GLY A 62 6.76 10.38 -8.18
N LYS A 63 7.39 9.78 -7.17
CA LYS A 63 8.85 9.85 -6.97
C LYS A 63 9.63 9.19 -8.10
N THR A 64 9.14 8.07 -8.65
CA THR A 64 9.78 7.37 -9.77
C THR A 64 9.73 8.20 -11.05
N GLN A 65 8.58 8.83 -11.34
CA GLN A 65 8.43 9.74 -12.47
C GLN A 65 9.28 10.99 -12.31
N GLU A 66 9.30 11.57 -11.12
CA GLU A 66 10.14 12.73 -10.81
C GLU A 66 11.62 12.38 -10.97
N LEU A 67 12.06 11.22 -10.47
CA LEU A 67 13.44 10.74 -10.63
C LEU A 67 13.83 10.61 -12.10
N LEU A 68 12.95 10.02 -12.92
CA LEU A 68 13.18 9.90 -14.36
C LEU A 68 13.27 11.28 -15.03
N ALA A 69 12.41 12.22 -14.65
CA ALA A 69 12.41 13.58 -15.18
C ALA A 69 13.70 14.32 -14.83
N GLU A 70 14.12 14.28 -13.56
CA GLU A 70 15.34 14.95 -13.08
C GLU A 70 16.59 14.41 -13.79
N LEU A 71 16.70 13.09 -13.95
CA LEU A 71 17.82 12.51 -14.69
C LEU A 71 17.77 12.79 -16.19
N SER A 72 16.57 12.92 -16.77
CA SER A 72 16.41 13.29 -18.18
C SER A 72 16.90 14.71 -18.42
N ILE A 73 16.53 15.63 -17.52
CA ILE A 73 17.00 17.02 -17.53
C ILE A 73 18.51 17.07 -17.29
N ALA A 74 19.03 16.34 -16.29
CA ALA A 74 20.47 16.28 -16.03
C ALA A 74 21.25 15.79 -17.24
N ASN A 75 20.81 14.70 -17.88
CA ASN A 75 21.43 14.16 -19.07
C ASN A 75 21.43 15.17 -20.23
N ARG A 76 20.29 15.82 -20.47
CA ARG A 76 20.19 16.87 -21.51
C ARG A 76 21.16 18.01 -21.24
N LYS A 77 21.18 18.56 -20.02
CA LYS A 77 22.10 19.63 -19.61
C LYS A 77 23.56 19.25 -19.79
N ILE A 78 23.93 18.01 -19.41
CA ILE A 78 25.30 17.50 -19.56
C ILE A 78 25.68 17.40 -21.04
N VAL A 79 24.78 16.92 -21.91
CA VAL A 79 25.00 16.82 -23.36
C VAL A 79 25.12 18.20 -24.01
N GLU A 80 24.28 19.16 -23.58
CA GLU A 80 24.28 20.54 -24.07
C GLU A 80 25.43 21.38 -23.47
N GLY A 81 26.20 20.83 -22.52
CA GLY A 81 27.28 21.55 -21.84
C GLY A 81 26.79 22.63 -20.87
N GLU A 82 25.51 22.59 -20.49
CA GLU A 82 24.91 23.53 -19.55
C GLU A 82 25.43 23.31 -18.12
N LYS A 83 25.67 24.42 -17.42
CA LYS A 83 26.03 24.39 -15.99
C LYS A 83 24.79 24.09 -15.14
N GLY A 84 25.00 23.62 -13.91
CA GLY A 84 23.89 23.39 -12.96
C GLY A 84 23.12 22.10 -13.21
N PHE A 85 23.72 21.09 -13.85
CA PHE A 85 23.17 19.72 -13.83
C PHE A 85 23.31 19.07 -12.44
N GLY A 86 24.23 19.56 -11.61
CA GLY A 86 24.46 19.09 -10.24
C GLY A 86 23.19 19.14 -9.39
N ASP A 87 22.42 20.23 -9.47
CA ASP A 87 21.15 20.38 -8.74
C ASP A 87 20.15 19.27 -9.08
N ASN A 88 20.09 18.86 -10.35
CA ASN A 88 19.22 17.77 -10.80
C ASN A 88 19.73 16.41 -10.30
N VAL A 89 21.06 16.20 -10.26
CA VAL A 89 21.68 14.99 -9.70
C VAL A 89 21.48 14.90 -8.19
N ASP A 90 21.60 16.00 -7.46
CA ASP A 90 21.35 16.08 -6.02
C ASP A 90 19.88 15.77 -5.72
N LYS A 91 18.96 16.32 -6.51
CA LYS A 91 17.54 16.02 -6.38
C LYS A 91 17.22 14.57 -6.71
N ALA A 92 17.83 13.99 -7.75
CA ALA A 92 17.73 12.57 -8.06
C ALA A 92 18.26 11.70 -6.90
N THR A 93 19.38 12.10 -6.29
CA THR A 93 19.96 11.41 -5.12
C THR A 93 19.00 11.43 -3.94
N ARG A 94 18.37 12.58 -3.65
CA ARG A 94 17.34 12.68 -2.62
C ARG A 94 16.14 11.77 -2.91
N LEU A 95 15.65 11.76 -4.14
CA LEU A 95 14.51 10.91 -4.54
C LEU A 95 14.82 9.41 -4.41
N THR A 96 16.03 8.98 -4.76
CA THR A 96 16.44 7.57 -4.55
C THR A 96 16.46 7.20 -3.07
N THR A 97 16.95 8.10 -2.21
CA THR A 97 16.97 7.90 -0.75
C THR A 97 15.54 7.82 -0.17
N GLU A 98 14.65 8.70 -0.63
CA GLU A 98 13.25 8.67 -0.22
C GLU A 98 12.54 7.39 -0.68
N LEU A 99 12.86 6.87 -1.87
CA LEU A 99 12.36 5.58 -2.36
C LEU A 99 12.91 4.39 -1.54
N GLN A 100 14.18 4.45 -1.09
CA GLN A 100 14.75 3.42 -0.21
C GLN A 100 14.02 3.40 1.14
N TRP A 101 13.76 4.58 1.71
CA TRP A 101 12.96 4.69 2.93
C TRP A 101 11.55 4.12 2.75
N LYS A 102 10.90 4.41 1.61
CA LYS A 102 9.60 3.83 1.26
C LYS A 102 9.63 2.30 1.18
N ALA A 103 10.70 1.71 0.66
CA ALA A 103 10.85 0.25 0.66
C ALA A 103 10.89 -0.33 2.08
N VAL A 104 11.56 0.35 3.01
CA VAL A 104 11.61 -0.03 4.43
C VAL A 104 10.23 0.07 5.07
N GLU A 105 9.50 1.16 4.86
CA GLU A 105 8.12 1.33 5.35
C GLU A 105 7.19 0.21 4.83
N LEU A 106 7.32 -0.13 3.55
CA LEU A 106 6.53 -1.20 2.94
C LEU A 106 6.89 -2.57 3.50
N SER A 107 8.16 -2.84 3.81
CA SER A 107 8.59 -4.11 4.40
C SER A 107 7.95 -4.39 5.77
N ALA A 108 7.63 -3.35 6.53
CA ALA A 108 6.95 -3.50 7.82
C ALA A 108 5.49 -4.00 7.68
N VAL A 109 4.83 -3.61 6.58
CA VAL A 109 3.41 -3.92 6.31
C VAL A 109 3.27 -5.17 5.45
N LEU A 110 4.20 -5.41 4.54
CA LEU A 110 4.19 -6.49 3.57
C LEU A 110 5.02 -7.68 4.06
N GLN A 111 4.40 -8.55 4.87
CA GLN A 111 5.14 -9.59 5.61
C GLN A 111 5.19 -10.97 4.94
N ASP A 112 4.39 -11.20 3.88
CA ASP A 112 4.32 -12.48 3.19
C ASP A 112 5.51 -12.71 2.23
N ASP A 113 5.81 -13.97 1.94
CA ASP A 113 7.00 -14.38 1.16
C ASP A 113 7.03 -13.78 -0.26
N LYS A 114 5.87 -13.68 -0.92
CA LYS A 114 5.78 -13.08 -2.26
C LYS A 114 6.12 -11.59 -2.20
N SER A 115 5.60 -10.89 -1.20
CA SER A 115 5.91 -9.48 -1.03
C SER A 115 7.37 -9.23 -0.67
N ARG A 116 7.99 -10.10 0.14
CA ARG A 116 9.43 -10.02 0.42
C ARG A 116 10.26 -10.14 -0.85
N GLN A 117 9.94 -11.11 -1.71
CA GLN A 117 10.65 -11.29 -2.98
C GLN A 117 10.53 -10.04 -3.88
N VAL A 118 9.33 -9.47 -3.99
CA VAL A 118 9.07 -8.25 -4.77
C VAL A 118 9.82 -7.04 -4.18
N LEU A 119 9.84 -6.90 -2.86
CA LEU A 119 10.57 -5.81 -2.18
C LEU A 119 12.08 -5.97 -2.31
N MET A 120 12.62 -7.19 -2.24
CA MET A 120 14.05 -7.44 -2.45
C MET A 120 14.48 -7.05 -3.86
N GLU A 121 13.68 -7.40 -4.89
CA GLU A 121 13.99 -7.01 -6.27
C GLU A 121 13.88 -5.49 -6.46
N PHE A 122 12.90 -4.85 -5.84
CA PHE A 122 12.78 -3.40 -5.79
C PHE A 122 14.01 -2.73 -5.14
N GLN A 123 14.45 -3.20 -3.98
CA GLN A 123 15.62 -2.68 -3.28
C GLN A 123 16.90 -2.88 -4.11
N ARG A 124 17.11 -4.09 -4.64
CA ARG A 124 18.26 -4.42 -5.48
C ARG A 124 18.37 -3.49 -6.69
N THR A 125 17.27 -3.30 -7.41
CA THR A 125 17.24 -2.42 -8.60
C THR A 125 17.36 -0.94 -8.23
N LEU A 126 16.80 -0.52 -7.10
CA LEU A 126 16.95 0.84 -6.59
C LEU A 126 18.38 1.15 -6.15
N ASP A 127 19.11 0.18 -5.60
CA ASP A 127 20.53 0.34 -5.24
C ASP A 127 21.42 0.48 -6.48
N GLU A 128 21.10 -0.25 -7.56
CA GLU A 128 21.76 -0.04 -8.85
C GLU A 128 21.52 1.38 -9.39
N VAL A 129 20.28 1.88 -9.27
CA VAL A 129 19.94 3.27 -9.63
C VAL A 129 20.73 4.26 -8.77
N HIS A 130 20.70 4.09 -7.44
CA HIS A 130 21.40 4.99 -6.52
C HIS A 130 22.90 5.07 -6.83
N THR A 131 23.53 3.92 -7.04
CA THR A 131 24.93 3.83 -7.45
C THR A 131 25.19 4.54 -8.77
N ALA A 132 24.30 4.36 -9.76
CA ALA A 132 24.45 5.02 -11.06
C ALA A 132 24.29 6.55 -10.95
N VAL A 133 23.33 7.03 -10.15
CA VAL A 133 23.09 8.46 -9.93
C VAL A 133 24.28 9.14 -9.26
N GLN A 134 24.88 8.52 -8.23
CA GLN A 134 26.06 9.06 -7.55
C GLN A 134 27.30 9.18 -8.45
N ASN A 135 27.35 8.39 -9.52
CA ASN A 135 28.47 8.35 -10.44
C ASN A 135 28.30 9.24 -11.68
N ILE A 136 27.24 10.06 -11.74
CA ILE A 136 27.00 10.96 -12.86
C ILE A 136 28.04 12.08 -12.87
N LYS A 137 28.93 12.05 -13.88
CA LYS A 137 29.97 13.07 -14.10
C LYS A 137 30.07 13.50 -15.57
N ALA A 138 29.58 12.68 -16.48
CA ALA A 138 29.73 12.81 -17.92
C ALA A 138 28.48 12.30 -18.66
N PRO A 139 28.29 12.63 -19.96
CA PRO A 139 27.11 12.21 -20.72
C PRO A 139 26.84 10.70 -20.65
N ASP A 140 27.87 9.88 -20.83
CA ASP A 140 27.74 8.41 -20.82
C ASP A 140 27.24 7.88 -19.46
N SER A 141 27.74 8.45 -18.36
CA SER A 141 27.29 8.08 -17.01
C SER A 141 25.86 8.53 -16.72
N ALA A 142 25.44 9.70 -17.23
CA ALA A 142 24.07 10.19 -17.10
C ALA A 142 23.08 9.33 -17.90
N PHE A 143 23.46 8.95 -19.12
CA PHE A 143 22.69 8.04 -19.94
C PHE A 143 22.58 6.64 -19.32
N SER A 144 23.67 6.13 -18.74
CA SER A 144 23.66 4.87 -17.99
C SER A 144 22.71 4.92 -16.79
N ALA A 145 22.73 6.01 -16.01
CA ALA A 145 21.82 6.20 -14.89
C ALA A 145 20.35 6.25 -15.34
N LEU A 146 20.05 6.92 -16.46
CA LEU A 146 18.72 6.91 -17.08
C LEU A 146 18.25 5.50 -17.47
N GLN A 147 19.13 4.69 -18.06
CA GLN A 147 18.80 3.31 -18.39
C GLN A 147 18.51 2.48 -17.13
N LYS A 148 19.28 2.67 -16.06
CA LYS A 148 19.04 2.01 -14.77
C LYS A 148 17.68 2.42 -14.17
N VAL A 149 17.30 3.69 -14.25
CA VAL A 149 15.96 4.13 -13.80
C VAL A 149 14.86 3.50 -14.65
N ARG A 150 15.03 3.39 -15.97
CA ARG A 150 14.07 2.67 -16.83
C ARG A 150 13.95 1.20 -16.46
N ALA A 151 15.07 0.55 -16.13
CA ALA A 151 15.10 -0.84 -15.68
C ALA A 151 14.50 -1.03 -14.27
N PHE A 152 14.43 0.02 -13.47
CA PHE A 152 13.77 0.02 -12.16
C PHE A 152 12.23 0.11 -12.26
N ILE A 153 11.68 0.70 -13.34
CA ILE A 153 10.22 0.85 -13.53
C ILE A 153 9.45 -0.48 -13.35
N PRO A 154 9.84 -1.61 -13.97
CA PRO A 154 9.17 -2.89 -13.75
C PRO A 154 9.14 -3.34 -12.28
N ALA A 155 10.24 -3.13 -11.54
CA ALA A 155 10.31 -3.47 -10.12
C ALA A 155 9.39 -2.58 -9.28
N SER A 156 9.36 -1.27 -9.57
CA SER A 156 8.39 -0.36 -8.95
C SER A 156 6.94 -0.76 -9.25
N LEU A 157 6.63 -1.15 -10.48
CA LEU A 157 5.29 -1.60 -10.85
C LEU A 157 4.92 -2.93 -10.18
N ALA A 158 5.88 -3.84 -9.98
CA ALA A 158 5.66 -5.09 -9.26
C ALA A 158 5.26 -4.84 -7.80
N VAL A 159 5.94 -3.91 -7.11
CA VAL A 159 5.56 -3.46 -5.76
C VAL A 159 4.15 -2.88 -5.76
N THR A 160 3.85 -1.97 -6.69
CA THR A 160 2.52 -1.35 -6.84
C THR A 160 1.42 -2.40 -7.05
N ARG A 161 1.63 -3.37 -7.95
CA ARG A 161 0.67 -4.46 -8.18
C ARG A 161 0.49 -5.31 -6.93
N ARG A 162 1.57 -5.63 -6.23
CA ARG A 162 1.49 -6.46 -5.01
C ARG A 162 0.71 -5.75 -3.90
N ILE A 163 0.96 -4.46 -3.73
CA ILE A 163 0.24 -3.59 -2.80
C ILE A 163 -1.26 -3.59 -3.15
N ALA A 164 -1.61 -3.49 -4.43
CA ALA A 164 -3.00 -3.50 -4.88
C ALA A 164 -3.71 -4.84 -4.66
N GLU A 165 -3.04 -5.97 -4.97
CA GLU A 165 -3.54 -7.32 -4.68
C GLU A 165 -3.92 -7.49 -3.20
N LEU A 166 -3.09 -6.96 -2.30
CA LEU A 166 -3.32 -7.05 -0.85
C LEU A 166 -4.45 -6.13 -0.36
N SER A 167 -4.79 -5.09 -1.11
CA SER A 167 -5.91 -4.18 -0.82
C SER A 167 -7.25 -4.66 -1.41
N SER A 168 -7.28 -5.81 -2.08
CA SER A 168 -8.43 -6.29 -2.87
C SER A 168 -8.83 -5.36 -4.02
N ILE A 169 -7.98 -4.38 -4.39
CA ILE A 169 -8.18 -3.53 -5.56
C ILE A 169 -7.73 -4.35 -6.78
N ARG A 170 -8.69 -4.86 -7.55
CA ARG A 170 -8.41 -5.45 -8.87
C ARG A 170 -8.16 -4.32 -9.87
N PHE A 171 -7.00 -4.31 -10.49
CA PHE A 171 -6.75 -3.57 -11.72
C PHE A 171 -7.18 -4.48 -12.88
N ASP A 172 -8.46 -4.39 -13.24
CA ASP A 172 -9.00 -4.93 -14.49
C ASP A 172 -8.83 -3.90 -15.61
#